data_AF-A0A5J4KDM4-F1
#
_entry.id   AF-A0A5J4KDM4-F1
#
_cell.length_a   1.000
_cell.length_b   1.000
_cell.length_c   1.000
_cell.angle_alpha   90.00
_cell.angle_beta   90.00
_cell.angle_gamma   90.00
#
_symmetry.space_group_name_H-M   'P 1'
#
loop_
_entity.id
_entity.type
_entity.pdbx_description
1 polymer ?
#
loop_
_entity_poly.entity_id
_entity_poly.type
_entity_poly.pdbx_seq_one_letter_code
_entity_poly.pdbx_strand_id
1 'polypeptide(L)'
;MPDNNYDELRNTWIYQEIQQHIQTQLQQQDREKQYQALYIIVQARFPRLLALVEQKATTTHNARQLQTLVIHVASARTEKEARRQLLDAASPS
;
A
#
# COMPACT_ATOMS: atom_id res chain seq x y z
N MET A 1 21.13 12.67 34.39
CA MET A 1 19.74 12.25 34.16
C MET A 1 19.11 13.21 33.14
N PRO A 2 19.27 12.99 31.82
CA PRO A 2 18.70 13.86 30.80
C PRO A 2 17.60 13.12 30.01
N ASP A 3 16.59 12.57 30.68
CA ASP A 3 15.45 11.91 29.99
C ASP A 3 14.11 12.63 30.24
N ASN A 4 14.05 13.52 31.23
CA ASN A 4 12.78 14.07 31.72
C ASN A 4 12.08 15.02 30.72
N ASN A 5 12.84 15.76 29.91
CA ASN A 5 12.32 16.81 29.03
C ASN A 5 11.71 16.23 27.73
N TYR A 6 12.20 15.07 27.28
CA TYR A 6 11.69 14.39 26.08
C TYR A 6 10.37 13.69 26.37
N ASP A 7 10.21 13.12 27.57
CA ASP A 7 8.97 12.52 28.03
C ASP A 7 7.86 13.55 28.28
N GLU A 8 8.21 14.76 28.75
CA GLU A 8 7.26 15.88 28.88
C GLU A 8 6.73 16.32 27.50
N LEU A 9 7.60 16.44 26.50
CA LEU A 9 7.20 16.78 25.12
C LEU A 9 6.37 15.66 24.48
N ARG A 10 6.69 14.40 24.71
CA ARG A 10 5.98 13.24 24.14
C ARG A 10 4.51 13.17 24.55
N ASN A 11 4.19 13.67 25.74
CA ASN A 11 2.84 13.72 26.28
C ASN A 11 2.07 14.99 25.89
N THR A 12 2.69 15.90 25.14
CA THR A 12 1.96 17.04 24.57
C THR A 12 1.08 16.59 23.41
N TRP A 13 -0.13 17.14 23.36
CA TRP A 13 -1.05 16.94 22.23
C TRP A 13 -0.40 17.31 20.89
N ILE A 14 0.46 18.35 20.87
CA ILE A 14 1.20 18.79 19.68
C ILE A 14 2.16 17.71 19.17
N TYR A 15 2.93 17.07 20.06
CA TYR A 15 3.83 16.00 19.66
C TYR A 15 3.06 14.81 19.09
N GLN A 16 1.94 14.42 19.72
CA GLN A 16 1.08 13.34 19.22
C GLN A 16 0.50 13.65 17.84
N GLU A 17 0.06 14.89 17.61
CA GLU A 17 -0.46 15.33 16.32
C GLU A 17 0.62 15.29 15.22
N ILE A 18 1.84 15.75 15.52
CA ILE A 18 2.98 15.65 14.60
C ILE A 18 3.28 14.18 14.28
N GLN A 19 3.31 13.29 15.29
CA GLN A 19 3.54 11.86 15.08
C GLN A 19 2.46 11.23 14.20
N GLN A 20 1.19 11.55 14.43
CA GLN A 20 0.08 11.06 13.60
C GLN A 20 0.18 11.56 12.16
N HIS A 21 0.57 12.83 11.96
CA HIS A 21 0.75 13.40 10.63
C HIS A 21 1.88 12.69 9.87
N ILE A 22 3.05 12.53 10.50
CA ILE A 22 4.19 11.81 9.92
C ILE A 22 3.80 10.37 9.60
N GLN A 23 3.13 9.68 10.52
CA GLN A 23 2.72 8.29 10.32
C GLN A 23 1.75 8.15 9.14
N THR A 24 0.84 9.10 8.97
CA THR A 24 -0.11 9.14 7.85
C THR A 24 0.63 9.35 6.52
N GLN A 25 1.58 10.29 6.48
CA GLN A 25 2.39 10.53 5.29
C GLN A 25 3.22 9.29 4.89
N LEU A 26 3.84 8.62 5.87
CA LEU A 26 4.61 7.40 5.62
C LEU A 26 3.73 6.28 5.06
N GLN A 27 2.52 6.11 5.60
CA GLN A 27 1.57 5.11 5.10
C GLN A 27 1.11 5.42 3.67
N GLN A 28 0.87 6.69 3.35
CA GLN A 28 0.53 7.11 1.99
C GLN A 28 1.67 6.85 1.00
N GLN A 29 2.90 7.22 1.37
CA GLN A 29 4.09 6.97 0.54
C GLN A 29 4.34 5.48 0.31
N ASP A 30 4.22 4.65 1.34
CA ASP A 30 4.38 3.20 1.19
C ASP A 30 3.31 2.63 0.25
N ARG A 31 2.04 3.06 0.42
CA ARG A 31 0.94 2.67 -0.47
C ARG A 31 1.22 3.04 -1.93
N GLU A 32 1.65 4.27 -2.19
CA GLU A 32 1.98 4.74 -3.54
C GLU A 32 3.13 3.94 -4.17
N LYS A 33 4.16 3.60 -3.38
CA LYS A 33 5.26 2.74 -3.84
C LYS A 33 4.76 1.35 -4.24
N GLN A 34 3.93 0.72 -3.42
CA GLN A 34 3.37 -0.60 -3.73
C GLN A 34 2.46 -0.55 -4.96
N TYR A 35 1.65 0.51 -5.09
CA TYR A 35 0.81 0.73 -6.26
C TYR A 35 1.63 0.89 -7.53
N GLN A 36 2.66 1.73 -7.50
CA GLN A 36 3.55 1.94 -8.65
C GLN A 36 4.25 0.65 -9.08
N ALA A 37 4.70 -0.16 -8.11
CA ALA A 37 5.29 -1.46 -8.39
C ALA A 37 4.29 -2.41 -9.09
N LEU A 38 3.05 -2.48 -8.59
CA LEU A 38 1.99 -3.28 -9.20
C LEU A 38 1.69 -2.82 -10.63
N TYR A 39 1.60 -1.51 -10.83
CA TYR A 39 1.37 -0.90 -12.14
C TYR A 39 2.47 -1.29 -13.13
N ILE A 40 3.74 -1.12 -12.77
CA ILE A 40 4.88 -1.45 -13.63
C ILE A 40 4.88 -2.94 -14.01
N ILE A 41 4.66 -3.83 -13.04
CA ILE A 41 4.63 -5.28 -13.29
C ILE A 41 3.49 -5.65 -14.23
N VAL A 42 2.30 -5.10 -14.02
CA VAL A 42 1.13 -5.36 -14.87
C VAL A 42 1.31 -4.77 -16.26
N GLN A 43 1.84 -3.55 -16.36
CA GLN A 43 2.15 -2.92 -17.65
C GLN A 43 3.09 -3.78 -18.48
N ALA A 44 4.14 -4.33 -17.86
CA ALA A 44 5.15 -5.13 -18.54
C ALA A 44 4.66 -6.53 -18.94
N ARG A 45 3.87 -7.19 -18.09
CA ARG A 45 3.52 -8.62 -18.27
C ARG A 45 2.09 -8.84 -18.78
N PHE A 46 1.15 -8.03 -18.34
CA PHE A 46 -0.30 -8.22 -18.54
C PHE A 46 -1.00 -6.88 -18.83
N PRO A 47 -0.63 -6.15 -19.89
CA PRO A 47 -1.08 -4.77 -20.11
C PRO A 47 -2.60 -4.62 -20.19
N ARG A 48 -3.33 -5.68 -20.56
CA ARG A 48 -4.80 -5.72 -20.59
C ARG A 48 -5.46 -5.59 -19.20
N LEU A 49 -4.70 -5.79 -18.13
CA LEU A 49 -5.18 -5.70 -16.75
C LEU A 49 -4.92 -4.33 -16.11
N LEU A 50 -4.32 -3.37 -16.82
CA LEU A 50 -3.99 -2.05 -16.27
C LEU A 50 -5.21 -1.31 -15.71
N ALA A 51 -6.32 -1.30 -16.45
CA ALA A 51 -7.56 -0.69 -15.99
C ALA A 51 -8.06 -1.29 -14.66
N LEU A 52 -7.81 -2.58 -14.46
CA LEU A 52 -8.20 -3.29 -13.24
C LEU A 52 -7.26 -2.97 -12.06
N VAL A 53 -5.99 -2.68 -12.34
CA VAL A 53 -5.04 -2.15 -11.34
C VAL A 53 -5.39 -0.72 -10.94
N GLU A 54 -5.76 0.14 -11.89
CA GLU A 54 -6.23 1.51 -11.63
C GLU A 54 -7.47 1.52 -10.75
N GLN A 55 -8.43 0.62 -11.01
CA GLN A 55 -9.58 0.42 -10.12
C GLN A 55 -9.19 -0.09 -8.73
N LYS A 56 -8.10 -0.85 -8.62
CA LYS A 56 -7.59 -1.31 -7.33
C LYS A 56 -6.89 -0.23 -6.52
N ALA A 57 -6.24 0.73 -7.20
CA ALA A 57 -5.61 1.90 -6.58
C ALA A 57 -6.60 2.69 -5.72
N THR A 58 -7.83 2.85 -6.23
CA THR A 58 -8.86 3.67 -5.61
C THR A 58 -9.58 2.94 -4.48
N THR A 59 -9.62 1.60 -4.51
CA THR A 59 -10.39 0.78 -3.57
C THR A 59 -9.53 0.14 -2.47
N THR A 60 -8.22 0.01 -2.67
CA THR A 60 -7.31 -0.66 -1.71
C THR A 60 -6.49 0.37 -0.94
N HIS A 61 -6.88 0.65 0.30
CA HIS A 61 -6.18 1.62 1.15
C HIS A 61 -5.02 1.01 1.96
N ASN A 62 -4.91 -0.32 2.00
CA ASN A 62 -3.91 -1.02 2.80
C ASN A 62 -2.66 -1.37 1.97
N ALA A 63 -1.52 -0.77 2.33
CA ALA A 63 -0.24 -1.01 1.66
C ALA A 63 0.20 -2.49 1.69
N ARG A 64 -0.08 -3.22 2.77
CA ARG A 64 0.25 -4.65 2.87
C ARG A 64 -0.56 -5.49 1.89
N GLN A 65 -1.83 -5.15 1.68
CA GLN A 65 -2.66 -5.84 0.68
C GLN A 65 -2.13 -5.59 -0.75
N LEU A 66 -1.70 -4.35 -1.04
CA LEU A 66 -1.05 -4.03 -2.32
C LEU A 66 0.26 -4.80 -2.49
N GLN A 67 1.09 -4.89 -1.45
CA GLN A 67 2.34 -5.66 -1.51
C GLN A 67 2.08 -7.15 -1.80
N THR A 68 1.10 -7.77 -1.14
CA THR A 68 0.71 -9.16 -1.43
C THR A 68 0.25 -9.31 -2.88
N LEU A 69 -0.56 -8.35 -3.37
CA LEU A 69 -1.00 -8.33 -4.77
C LEU A 69 0.18 -8.23 -5.75
N VAL A 70 1.17 -7.38 -5.46
CA VAL A 70 2.40 -7.27 -6.25
C VAL A 70 3.06 -8.65 -6.37
N ILE A 71 3.26 -9.35 -5.25
CA ILE A 71 3.91 -10.66 -5.22
C ILE A 71 3.09 -11.69 -6.01
N HIS A 72 1.77 -11.74 -5.80
CA HIS A 72 0.90 -12.71 -6.47
C HIS A 72 0.84 -12.48 -7.98
N VAL A 73 0.73 -11.23 -8.42
CA VAL A 73 0.69 -10.88 -9.85
C VAL A 73 2.07 -11.06 -10.50
N ALA A 74 3.15 -10.74 -9.81
CA ALA A 74 4.51 -11.05 -10.26
C ALA A 74 4.75 -12.56 -10.40
N SER A 75 4.12 -13.38 -9.56
CA SER A 75 4.28 -14.84 -9.57
C SER A 75 3.32 -15.54 -10.54
N ALA A 76 2.25 -14.86 -10.99
CA ALA A 76 1.29 -15.43 -11.92
C ALA A 76 1.96 -15.82 -13.24
N ARG A 77 1.67 -17.01 -13.75
CA ARG A 77 2.20 -17.51 -15.03
C ARG A 77 1.37 -17.03 -16.21
N THR A 78 0.09 -16.76 -15.98
CA THR A 78 -0.85 -16.36 -17.02
C THR A 78 -1.63 -15.11 -16.65
N GLU A 79 -2.14 -14.41 -17.67
CA GLU A 79 -3.03 -13.26 -17.49
C GLU A 79 -4.29 -13.66 -16.70
N LYS A 80 -4.82 -14.86 -16.92
CA LYS A 80 -6.00 -15.37 -16.21
C LYS A 80 -5.75 -15.52 -14.71
N GLU A 81 -4.58 -16.04 -14.33
CA GLU A 81 -4.17 -16.13 -12.92
C GLU A 81 -4.00 -14.74 -12.31
N ALA A 82 -3.27 -13.84 -12.98
CA ALA A 82 -3.07 -12.47 -12.51
C ALA A 82 -4.41 -11.73 -12.32
N ARG A 83 -5.34 -11.87 -13.27
CA ARG A 83 -6.68 -11.30 -13.19
C ARG A 83 -7.46 -11.84 -12.00
N ARG A 84 -7.38 -13.15 -11.74
CA ARG A 84 -8.02 -13.76 -10.57
C ARG A 84 -7.47 -13.19 -9.27
N GLN A 85 -6.15 -13.05 -9.14
CA GLN A 85 -5.52 -12.46 -7.95
C GLN A 85 -5.98 -11.02 -7.70
N LEU A 86 -6.04 -10.22 -8.77
CA LEU A 86 -6.53 -8.85 -8.67
C LEU A 86 -8.04 -8.76 -8.35
N LEU A 87 -8.85 -9.72 -8.76
CA LEU A 87 -10.29 -9.77 -8.46
C LEU A 87 -10.57 -10.31 -7.05
N ASP A 88 -9.90 -11.38 -6.62
CA ASP A 88 -10.14 -12.05 -5.33
C ASP A 88 -9.75 -11.15 -4.14
N ALA A 89 -8.75 -10.27 -4.31
CA ALA A 89 -8.42 -9.25 -3.32
C ALA A 89 -9.53 -8.16 -3.12
N ALA A 90 -10.68 -8.27 -3.80
CA ALA A 90 -11.85 -7.39 -3.59
C ALA A 90 -12.82 -7.89 -2.52
N SER A 91 -12.62 -9.10 -1.99
CA SER A 91 -13.46 -9.64 -0.93
C SER A 91 -12.85 -9.33 0.45
N PRO A 92 -13.45 -8.42 1.25
CA PRO A 92 -13.08 -8.31 2.65
C PRO A 92 -13.48 -9.61 3.36
N SER A 93 -12.53 -10.24 4.05
CA SER A 93 -12.81 -11.15 5.17
C SER A 93 -12.63 -10.36 6.46
#